data_AF-A0A6W0CQQ9-F1
#
_entry.id   AF-A0A6W0CQQ9-F1
#
_cell.length_a   1.000
_cell.length_b   1.000
_cell.length_c   1.000
_cell.angle_alpha   90.00
_cell.angle_beta   90.00
_cell.angle_gamma   90.00
#
_symmetry.space_group_name_H-M   'P 1'
#
loop_
_entity.id
_entity.type
_entity.pdbx_description
1 polymer ?
#
loop_
_entity_poly.entity_id
_entity_poly.type
_entity_poly.pdbx_seq_one_letter_code
_entity_poly.pdbx_strand_id
1 'polypeptide(L)'
;SLVKTGTGELTLSGDNTYSGGTTISDGTLIAASVNALGSGDIDNSGVLKVGEGELKNTLFGSGSLVKTGTGVLTLSGDNTYSGGTTISDGTL
;
A
#
# COMPACT_ATOMS: atom_id res chain seq x y z
N SER A 1 -3.96 13.29 4.63
CA SER A 1 -4.41 11.89 4.65
C SER A 1 -4.98 11.57 3.28
N LEU A 2 -5.19 10.28 3.01
CA LEU A 2 -5.87 9.78 1.83
C LEU A 2 -6.95 8.78 2.26
N VAL A 3 -8.14 8.84 1.65
CA VAL A 3 -9.20 7.84 1.85
C VAL A 3 -9.64 7.33 0.48
N LYS A 4 -9.42 6.06 0.21
CA LYS A 4 -9.83 5.36 -1.01
C LYS A 4 -11.12 4.60 -0.74
N THR A 5 -12.19 5.03 -1.41
CA THR A 5 -13.52 4.39 -1.38
C THR A 5 -13.90 3.87 -2.77
N GLY A 6 -15.00 3.10 -2.82
CA GLY A 6 -15.55 2.50 -4.04
C GLY A 6 -14.71 1.35 -4.58
N THR A 7 -15.32 0.50 -5.40
CA THR A 7 -14.73 -0.76 -5.88
C THR A 7 -13.65 -0.58 -6.95
N GLY A 8 -13.52 0.62 -7.52
CA GLY A 8 -12.57 0.92 -8.60
C GLY A 8 -11.10 0.99 -8.14
N GLU A 9 -10.22 1.23 -9.11
CA GLU A 9 -8.79 1.43 -8.86
C GLU A 9 -8.45 2.93 -8.77
N LEU A 10 -7.51 3.27 -7.88
CA LEU A 10 -6.86 4.59 -7.81
C LEU A 10 -5.35 4.38 -7.91
N THR A 11 -4.70 5.07 -8.84
CA THR A 11 -3.23 5.02 -9.00
C THR A 11 -2.60 6.31 -8.49
N LEU A 12 -1.60 6.17 -7.61
CA LEU A 12 -0.70 7.23 -7.18
C LEU A 12 0.62 7.07 -7.95
N SER A 13 0.82 7.92 -8.95
CA SER A 13 1.94 7.82 -9.90
C SER A 13 3.15 8.69 -9.53
N GLY A 14 3.04 9.53 -8.50
CA GLY A 14 4.11 10.42 -8.06
C GLY A 14 4.19 10.49 -6.55
N ASP A 15 5.27 11.09 -6.06
CA ASP A 15 5.57 11.18 -4.64
C ASP A 15 4.52 12.04 -3.92
N ASN A 16 4.10 11.59 -2.74
CA ASN A 16 3.13 12.28 -1.90
C ASN A 16 3.71 12.57 -0.52
N THR A 17 3.47 13.79 -0.01
CA THR A 17 4.02 14.26 1.28
C THR A 17 2.95 14.43 2.36
N TYR A 18 1.77 13.84 2.17
CA TYR A 18 0.73 13.93 3.19
C TYR A 18 1.15 13.17 4.44
N SER A 19 0.97 13.79 5.60
CA SER A 19 1.41 13.25 6.90
C SER A 19 0.34 12.42 7.62
N GLY A 20 -0.93 12.60 7.27
CA GLY A 20 -2.02 11.78 7.81
C GLY A 20 -2.05 10.36 7.22
N GLY A 21 -2.83 9.46 7.81
CA GLY A 21 -2.93 8.08 7.35
C GLY A 21 -3.55 7.89 5.95
N THR A 22 -3.46 6.65 5.48
CA THR A 22 -4.10 6.14 4.27
C THR A 22 -5.15 5.10 4.66
N THR A 23 -6.40 5.31 4.29
CA THR A 23 -7.47 4.32 4.50
C THR A 23 -7.95 3.79 3.15
N ILE A 24 -7.94 2.47 2.96
CA ILE A 24 -8.48 1.79 1.78
C ILE A 24 -9.73 1.03 2.24
N SER A 25 -10.89 1.64 2.11
CA SER A 25 -12.16 1.03 2.55
C SER A 25 -12.68 -0.01 1.57
N ASP A 26 -12.40 0.16 0.26
CA ASP A 26 -12.80 -0.76 -0.80
C ASP A 26 -11.97 -0.53 -2.09
N GLY A 27 -12.01 -1.50 -3.00
CA GLY A 27 -11.33 -1.47 -4.29
C GLY A 27 -9.81 -1.61 -4.17
N THR A 28 -9.09 -0.99 -5.11
CA THR A 28 -7.63 -1.09 -5.19
C THR A 28 -6.97 0.29 -5.13
N LEU A 29 -5.96 0.43 -4.27
CA LEU A 29 -4.99 1.52 -4.33
C LEU A 29 -3.68 1.00 -4.93
N ILE A 30 -3.15 1.68 -5.94
CA ILE A 30 -1.93 1.32 -6.65
C ILE A 30 -0.88 2.40 -6.38
N ALA A 31 0.23 2.02 -5.77
CA ALA A 31 1.39 2.87 -5.53
C ALA A 31 2.59 2.31 -6.32
N ALA A 32 3.07 3.06 -7.32
CA ALA A 32 4.19 2.62 -8.15
C ALA A 32 5.50 2.46 -7.35
N SER A 33 5.66 3.21 -6.26
CA SER A 33 6.71 3.05 -5.27
C SER A 33 6.17 3.44 -3.89
N VAL A 34 6.88 3.10 -2.82
CA VAL A 34 6.49 3.49 -1.45
C VAL A 34 6.41 5.01 -1.27
N ASN A 35 7.17 5.81 -2.04
CA ASN A 35 7.16 7.27 -1.96
C ASN A 35 5.84 7.87 -2.45
N ALA A 36 5.06 7.12 -3.23
CA ALA A 36 3.72 7.54 -3.63
C ALA A 36 2.72 7.48 -2.47
N LEU A 37 3.06 6.83 -1.36
CA LEU A 37 2.28 6.83 -0.13
C LEU A 37 2.82 7.89 0.83
N GLY A 38 1.93 8.47 1.63
CA GLY A 38 2.30 9.38 2.72
C GLY A 38 2.96 8.64 3.89
N SER A 39 3.28 9.37 4.96
CA SER A 39 4.04 8.82 6.09
C SER A 39 3.19 8.22 7.23
N GLY A 40 1.86 8.41 7.20
CA GLY A 40 0.96 7.92 8.25
C GLY A 40 0.57 6.46 8.06
N ASP A 41 -0.07 5.86 9.07
CA ASP A 41 -0.47 4.45 9.02
C ASP A 41 -1.42 4.12 7.85
N ILE A 42 -1.44 2.85 7.46
CA ILE A 42 -2.26 2.31 6.39
C ILE A 42 -3.28 1.34 6.98
N ASP A 43 -4.55 1.75 6.97
CA ASP A 43 -5.71 0.91 7.25
C ASP A 43 -6.24 0.35 5.93
N ASN A 44 -5.95 -0.92 5.64
CA ASN A 44 -6.31 -1.56 4.40
C ASN A 44 -7.42 -2.60 4.62
N SER A 45 -8.61 -2.36 4.06
CA SER A 45 -9.71 -3.32 3.94
C SER A 45 -9.96 -3.75 2.48
N GLY A 46 -9.18 -3.24 1.52
CA GLY A 46 -9.28 -3.57 0.09
C GLY A 46 -8.01 -4.25 -0.44
N VAL A 47 -7.46 -3.73 -1.54
CA VAL A 47 -6.18 -4.17 -2.12
C VAL A 47 -5.21 -3.00 -2.16
N LEU A 48 -4.03 -3.20 -1.59
CA LEU A 48 -2.90 -2.29 -1.76
C LEU A 48 -1.89 -2.94 -2.72
N LYS A 49 -1.70 -2.38 -3.91
CA LYS A 49 -0.61 -2.75 -4.82
C LYS A 49 0.57 -1.81 -4.61
N VAL A 50 1.76 -2.35 -4.33
CA VAL A 50 2.99 -1.56 -4.16
C VAL A 50 4.07 -2.09 -5.09
N GLY A 51 4.78 -1.18 -5.76
CA GLY A 51 5.92 -1.51 -6.61
C GLY A 51 7.16 -1.87 -5.81
N GLU A 52 7.92 -0.86 -5.37
CA GLU A 52 9.23 -1.06 -4.73
C GLU A 52 9.55 0.00 -3.68
N GLY A 53 10.57 -0.27 -2.87
CA GLY A 53 11.10 0.60 -1.82
C GLY A 53 10.90 0.06 -0.40
N GLU A 54 11.12 0.90 0.60
CA GLU A 54 10.95 0.54 2.02
C GLU A 54 9.64 1.09 2.57
N LEU A 55 8.67 0.22 2.84
CA LEU A 55 7.39 0.60 3.45
C LEU A 55 7.57 0.67 4.96
N LYS A 56 7.71 1.90 5.47
CA LYS A 56 7.87 2.19 6.91
C LYS A 56 6.56 2.35 7.65
N ASN A 57 5.46 2.51 6.93
CA ASN A 57 4.13 2.68 7.49
C ASN A 57 3.72 1.44 8.28
N THR A 58 2.98 1.62 9.37
CA THR A 58 2.18 0.55 9.96
C THR A 58 1.14 0.13 8.93
N LEU A 59 1.07 -1.15 8.60
CA LEU A 59 0.05 -1.71 7.69
C LEU A 59 -0.82 -2.69 8.46
N PHE A 60 -2.11 -2.37 8.58
CA PHE A 60 -3.09 -3.19 9.30
C PHE A 60 -4.41 -3.28 8.54
N GLY A 61 -5.34 -4.11 9.05
CA GLY A 61 -6.66 -4.33 8.46
C GLY A 61 -6.82 -5.70 7.80
N SER A 62 -7.97 -5.93 7.17
CA SER A 62 -8.34 -7.22 6.55
C SER A 62 -7.96 -7.34 5.07
N GLY A 63 -7.51 -6.25 4.46
CA GLY A 63 -7.18 -6.16 3.04
C GLY A 63 -5.88 -6.88 2.67
N SER A 64 -5.68 -7.05 1.37
CA SER A 64 -4.53 -7.76 0.82
C SER A 64 -3.42 -6.81 0.35
N LEU A 65 -2.19 -7.31 0.36
CA LEU A 65 -1.02 -6.66 -0.22
C LEU A 65 -0.63 -7.38 -1.52
N VAL A 66 -0.39 -6.61 -2.57
CA VAL A 66 0.16 -7.14 -3.83
C VAL A 66 1.46 -6.43 -4.15
N LYS A 67 2.56 -7.18 -4.11
CA LYS A 67 3.86 -6.73 -4.58
C LYS A 67 3.90 -6.79 -6.11
N THR A 68 4.20 -5.66 -6.73
CA THR A 68 4.31 -5.45 -8.18
C THR A 68 5.69 -4.89 -8.53
N GLY A 69 6.03 -4.80 -9.82
CA GLY A 69 7.34 -4.29 -10.25
C GLY A 69 8.50 -5.23 -9.93
N THR A 70 9.59 -5.08 -10.67
CA THR A 70 10.72 -6.02 -10.64
C THR A 70 11.66 -5.82 -9.44
N GLY A 71 11.57 -4.68 -8.74
CA GLY A 71 12.45 -4.34 -7.62
C GLY A 71 12.08 -5.04 -6.30
N VAL A 72 12.75 -4.59 -5.23
CA VAL A 72 12.53 -5.08 -3.86
C VAL A 72 11.57 -4.15 -3.13
N LEU A 73 10.56 -4.73 -2.48
CA LEU A 73 9.76 -4.04 -1.46
C LEU A 73 10.19 -4.58 -0.10
N THR A 74 10.65 -3.73 0.81
CA THR A 74 10.93 -4.12 2.19
C THR A 74 9.80 -3.64 3.08
N LEU A 75 9.24 -4.53 3.91
CA LEU A 75 8.26 -4.17 4.92
C LEU A 75 8.97 -3.93 6.26
N SER A 76 9.28 -2.67 6.57
CA SER A 76 10.01 -2.28 7.79
C SER A 76 9.13 -1.74 8.91
N GLY A 77 7.89 -1.35 8.61
CA GLY A 77 6.90 -0.94 9.62
C GLY A 77 6.28 -2.11 10.37
N ASP A 78 5.38 -1.81 11.31
CA ASP A 78 4.58 -2.82 11.99
C ASP A 78 3.48 -3.35 11.06
N ASN A 79 3.61 -4.59 10.61
CA ASN A 79 2.69 -5.22 9.66
C ASN A 79 1.81 -6.23 10.39
N THR A 80 0.52 -5.89 10.57
CA THR A 80 -0.46 -6.70 11.31
C THR A 80 -1.73 -6.99 10.50
N TYR A 81 -1.71 -6.71 9.19
CA TYR A 81 -2.82 -7.04 8.31
C TYR A 81 -3.06 -8.55 8.25
N SER A 82 -4.33 -8.94 8.15
CA SER A 82 -4.75 -10.34 8.14
C SER A 82 -5.07 -10.89 6.75
N GLY A 83 -5.15 -10.01 5.74
CA GLY A 83 -5.31 -10.42 4.36
C GLY A 83 -4.05 -11.06 3.76
N GLY A 84 -4.22 -11.67 2.60
CA GLY A 84 -3.12 -12.36 1.92
C GLY A 84 -2.08 -11.41 1.30
N THR A 85 -0.90 -11.96 1.04
CA THR A 85 0.20 -11.29 0.33
C THR A 85 0.44 -12.00 -0.99
N THR A 86 0.36 -11.27 -2.11
CA THR A 86 0.65 -11.82 -3.44
C THR A 86 1.89 -11.13 -4.01
N ILE A 87 2.91 -11.92 -4.37
CA ILE A 87 4.09 -11.42 -5.10
C ILE A 87 3.83 -11.66 -6.58
N SER A 88 3.39 -10.62 -7.29
CA SER A 88 3.16 -10.70 -8.74
C SER A 88 4.46 -10.57 -9.54
N ASP A 89 5.42 -9.81 -9.01
CA ASP A 89 6.76 -9.64 -9.60
C ASP A 89 7.77 -9.15 -8.54
N GLY A 90 9.06 -9.34 -8.80
CA GLY A 90 10.16 -8.89 -7.95
C GLY A 90 10.33 -9.67 -6.64
N THR A 91 10.76 -8.98 -5.58
CA THR A 91 11.02 -9.57 -4.26
C THR A 91 10.36 -8.76 -3.15
N LEU A 92 9.82 -9.45 -2.16
CA LEU A 92 9.31 -8.90 -0.91
C LEU A 92 10.20 -9.35 0.24
#